data_AF-A0A3R6TI55-F1
#
_entry.id   AF-A0A3R6TI55-F1
#
_cell.length_a   1.000
_cell.length_b   1.000
_cell.length_c   1.000
_cell.angle_alpha   90.00
_cell.angle_beta   90.00
_cell.angle_gamma   90.00
#
_symmetry.space_group_name_H-M   'P 1'
#
loop_
_entity.id
_entity.type
_entity.pdbx_description
1 polymer ?
#
loop_
_entity_poly.entity_id
_entity_poly.type
_entity_poly.pdbx_seq_one_letter_code
_entity_poly.pdbx_strand_id
1 'polypeptide(L)' 'MENKIVGAIFCFMSAVLISARYISAAIFMSGVASWNATLFAAGLEYVGPFLAIAAGIAFIIGILFLGYGLYQDIKKIKK' A
#
# COMPACT_ATOMS: atom_id res chain seq x y z
N MET A 1 -3.84 18.72 11.25
CA MET A 1 -4.01 17.26 11.38
C MET A 1 -2.94 16.72 12.31
N GLU A 2 -3.28 15.79 13.20
CA GLU A 2 -2.26 15.13 14.02
C GLU A 2 -1.38 14.21 13.15
N ASN A 3 -0.09 14.11 13.46
CA ASN A 3 0.86 13.28 12.69
C ASN A 3 0.43 11.81 12.59
N LYS A 4 -0.28 11.30 13.62
CA LYS A 4 -0.87 9.96 13.62
C LYS A 4 -1.96 9.77 12.55
N ILE A 5 -2.77 10.80 12.31
CA ILE A 5 -3.82 10.78 11.28
C ILE A 5 -3.17 10.81 9.90
N VAL A 6 -2.15 11.66 9.71
CA VAL A 6 -1.39 11.73 8.44
C VAL A 6 -0.75 10.37 8.13
N GLY A 7 -0.09 9.75 9.12
CA GLY A 7 0.50 8.43 8.97
C GLY A 7 -0.52 7.35 8.61
N ALA A 8 -1.69 7.34 9.26
CA ALA A 8 -2.77 6.41 8.96
C ALA A 8 -3.30 6.56 7.53
N ILE A 9 -3.45 7.79 7.02
CA ILE A 9 -3.86 8.06 5.64
C ILE A 9 -2.84 7.52 4.64
N PHE A 10 -1.55 7.72 4.89
CA PHE A 10 -0.49 7.19 4.02
C PHE A 10 -0.46 5.65 4.01
N CYS A 11 -0.66 5.00 5.16
CA CYS A 11 -0.82 3.55 5.23
C CYS A 11 -2.05 3.07 4.45
N PHE A 12 -3.19 3.76 4.57
CA PHE A 12 -4.39 3.46 3.81
C PHE A 12 -4.18 3.63 2.30
N MET A 13 -3.52 4.71 1.89
CA MET A 13 -3.20 4.98 0.49
C MET A 13 -2.27 3.90 -0.09
N SER A 14 -1.29 3.42 0.68
CA SER A 14 -0.46 2.29 0.30
C SER A 14 -1.28 1.01 0.07
N ALA A 15 -2.21 0.69 1.00
CA ALA A 15 -3.09 -0.46 0.87
C ALA A 15 -3.98 -0.38 -0.38
N VAL A 16 -4.49 0.82 -0.72
CA VAL A 16 -5.27 1.05 -1.93
C VAL A 16 -4.41 0.87 -3.19
N LEU A 17 -3.19 1.42 -3.21
CA LEU A 17 -2.28 1.32 -4.36
C LEU A 17 -1.88 -0.14 -4.66
N ILE A 18 -1.54 -0.91 -3.62
CA ILE A 18 -1.20 -2.33 -3.82
C ILE A 18 -2.44 -3.12 -4.23
N SER A 19 -3.60 -2.86 -3.63
CA SER A 19 -4.86 -3.52 -4.00
C SER A 19 -5.23 -3.23 -5.45
N ALA A 20 -5.06 -1.98 -5.90
CA ALA A 20 -5.30 -1.59 -7.29
C ALA A 20 -4.43 -2.41 -8.26
N ARG A 21 -3.15 -2.64 -7.94
CA ARG A 21 -2.26 -3.48 -8.77
C ARG A 21 -2.80 -4.90 -8.92
N TYR A 22 -3.20 -5.53 -7.81
CA TYR A 22 -3.70 -6.90 -7.82
C TYR A 22 -5.10 -7.00 -8.46
N ILE A 23 -5.98 -6.03 -8.23
CA ILE A 23 -7.31 -5.97 -8.84
C ILE A 23 -7.18 -5.78 -10.36
N SER A 24 -6.32 -4.89 -10.83
CA SER A 24 -6.08 -4.70 -12.27
C SER A 24 -5.58 -5.98 -12.94
N ALA A 25 -4.63 -6.70 -12.31
CA ALA A 25 -4.16 -7.98 -12.81
C ALA A 25 -5.28 -9.04 -12.81
N ALA A 26 -6.12 -9.08 -11.76
CA ALA A 26 -7.24 -10.00 -11.67
C ALA A 26 -8.33 -9.71 -12.73
N ILE A 27 -8.66 -8.45 -12.99
CA ILE A 27 -9.60 -8.06 -14.04
C ILE A 27 -9.09 -8.50 -15.40
N PHE A 28 -7.81 -8.26 -15.71
CA PHE A 28 -7.20 -8.71 -16.95
C PHE A 28 -7.25 -10.25 -17.10
N MET A 29 -6.91 -10.96 -16.02
CA MET A 29 -6.95 -12.41 -15.96
C MET A 29 -8.36 -13.01 -15.98
N SER A 30 -9.39 -12.24 -15.64
CA SER A 30 -10.77 -12.74 -15.61
C SER A 30 -11.28 -13.24 -16.97
N GLY A 31 -10.69 -12.76 -18.08
CA GLY A 31 -11.04 -13.15 -19.43
C GLY A 31 -10.24 -14.33 -20.01
N VAL A 32 -9.28 -14.91 -19.27
CA VAL A 32 -8.47 -16.02 -19.78
C VAL A 32 -9.02 -17.39 -19.36
N ALA A 33 -8.85 -18.39 -20.22
CA ALA A 33 -9.42 -19.73 -20.05
C ALA A 33 -8.78 -20.56 -18.93
N SER A 34 -7.61 -20.16 -18.41
CA SER A 34 -6.89 -20.90 -17.36
C SER A 34 -6.35 -19.96 -16.29
N TRP A 35 -6.53 -20.36 -15.03
CA TRP A 35 -6.16 -19.57 -13.86
C TRP A 35 -5.04 -20.32 -13.13
N ASN A 36 -3.80 -19.86 -13.34
CA ASN A 36 -2.63 -20.41 -12.68
C ASN A 36 -1.75 -19.26 -12.17
N ALA A 37 -1.00 -19.49 -11.09
CA ALA A 37 -0.07 -18.56 -10.48
C ALA A 37 0.93 -17.97 -11.49
N THR A 38 1.42 -18.76 -12.45
CA THR A 38 2.36 -18.26 -13.48
C THR A 38 1.70 -17.24 -14.39
N LEU A 39 0.45 -17.46 -14.82
CA LEU A 39 -0.27 -16.49 -15.65
C LEU A 39 -0.63 -15.23 -14.84
N PHE A 40 -0.98 -15.39 -13.57
CA PHE A 40 -1.25 -14.23 -12.71
C PHE A 40 0.01 -13.38 -12.47
N ALA A 41 1.17 -14.02 -12.31
CA ALA A 41 2.46 -13.33 -12.22
C ALA A 41 2.77 -12.54 -13.51
N ALA A 42 2.51 -13.12 -14.68
CA ALA A 42 2.62 -12.41 -15.96
C ALA A 42 1.63 -11.22 -16.05
N GLY A 43 0.41 -11.37 -15.53
CA GLY A 43 -0.55 -10.27 -15.40
C GLY A 43 -0.06 -9.15 -14.47
N LEU A 44 0.60 -9.49 -13.36
CA LEU A 44 1.23 -8.54 -12.44
C LEU A 44 2.45 -7.84 -13.05
N GLU A 45 3.20 -8.50 -13.92
CA GLU A 45 4.27 -7.89 -14.71
C GLU A 45 3.72 -6.92 -15.76
N TYR A 46 2.61 -7.28 -16.42
CA TYR A 46 1.93 -6.41 -17.39
C TYR A 46 1.41 -5.11 -16.77
N VAL A 47 0.83 -5.16 -15.56
CA VAL A 47 0.44 -3.95 -14.81
C VAL A 47 1.66 -3.09 -14.44
N GLY A 48 2.84 -3.72 -14.33
CA GLY A 48 4.10 -3.06 -14.05
C GLY A 48 4.38 -2.85 -12.56
N PRO A 49 5.61 -2.40 -12.24
CA PRO A 49 6.08 -2.27 -10.86
C PRO A 49 5.69 -0.95 -10.21
N PHE A 50 5.26 0.07 -10.97
CA PHE A 50 5.07 1.43 -10.49
C PHE A 50 4.13 1.53 -9.28
N LEU A 51 2.95 0.88 -9.34
CA LEU A 51 2.00 0.86 -8.23
C LEU A 51 2.58 0.21 -6.98
N ALA A 52 3.37 -0.87 -7.13
CA ALA A 52 4.01 -1.54 -6.00
C ALA A 52 5.11 -0.66 -5.38
N ILE A 53 5.91 0.04 -6.20
CA ILE A 53 6.93 0.97 -5.73
C ILE A 53 6.26 2.14 -4.99
N ALA A 54 5.23 2.75 -5.57
CA ALA A 54 4.49 3.85 -4.95
C ALA A 54 3.83 3.43 -3.64
N ALA A 55 3.23 2.23 -3.59
CA ALA A 55 2.68 1.65 -2.36
C ALA A 55 3.77 1.47 -1.30
N GLY A 56 4.95 0.95 -1.68
CA GLY A 56 6.08 0.79 -0.76
C GLY A 56 6.56 2.12 -0.17
N ILE A 57 6.73 3.15 -0.99
CA ILE A 57 7.13 4.49 -0.54
C ILE A 57 6.07 5.08 0.40
N ALA A 58 4.79 5.02 0.01
CA ALA A 58 3.68 5.51 0.83
C ALA A 58 3.61 4.79 2.18
N PHE A 59 3.91 3.48 2.22
CA PHE A 59 3.95 2.71 3.45
C PHE A 59 5.06 3.17 4.39
N ILE A 60 6.28 3.34 3.87
CA ILE A 60 7.43 3.80 4.65
C ILE A 60 7.12 5.17 5.29
N ILE A 61 6.59 6.10 4.49
CA ILE A 61 6.18 7.43 4.98
C ILE A 61 5.08 7.30 6.04
N GLY A 62 4.07 6.46 5.80
CA GLY A 62 2.96 6.24 6.72
C GLY A 62 3.41 5.76 8.10
N ILE A 63 4.31 4.77 8.15
CA ILE A 63 4.88 4.25 9.40
C ILE A 63 5.70 5.31 10.14
N LEU A 64 6.51 6.10 9.43
CA LEU A 64 7.31 7.17 10.04
C LEU A 64 6.41 8.23 10.71
N PHE A 65 5.37 8.70 10.02
CA PHE A 65 4.44 9.69 10.57
C PHE A 65 3.58 9.14 11.70
N LEU A 66 3.13 7.87 11.59
CA LEU A 66 2.35 7.22 12.63
C LEU A 66 3.17 7.01 13.89
N GLY A 67 4.40 6.48 13.76
CA GLY A 67 5.34 6.29 14.86
C GLY A 67 5.73 7.60 15.53
N TYR A 68 6.00 8.65 14.75
CA TYR A 68 6.29 9.98 15.28
C TYR A 68 5.09 10.59 16.01
N GLY A 69 3.88 10.41 15.48
CA GLY A 69 2.64 10.81 16.16
C GLY A 69 2.46 10.11 17.50
N LEU A 70 2.65 8.79 17.54
CA LEU A 70 2.58 8.00 18.77
C LEU A 70 3.64 8.44 19.80
N TYR A 71 4.87 8.69 19.33
CA TYR A 71 5.96 9.15 20.18
C TYR A 71 5.66 10.49 20.85
N GLN A 72 5.12 11.45 20.09
CA GLN A 72 4.71 12.74 20.64
C GLN A 72 3.61 12.61 21.68
N ASP A 73 2.63 11.73 21.47
CA ASP A 73 1.56 11.48 22.44
C ASP A 73 2.10 10.85 23.74
N ILE A 74 2.98 9.84 23.64
CA ILE A 74 3.62 9.22 24.81
C ILE A 74 4.48 10.24 25.57
N LYS A 75 5.23 11.08 24.86
CA LYS A 75 6.06 12.12 25.47
C LYS A 75 5.22 13.17 26.21
N LYS A 76 4.04 13.53 25.69
CA LYS A 76 3.12 14.46 26.36
C LYS A 76 2.50 13.86 27.62
N ILE A 77 2.21 12.55 27.63
CA ILE A 77 1.65 11.86 28.81
C ILE A 77 2.67 11.75 29.95
N LYS A 78 3.96 11.61 29.61
CA LYS A 78 5.06 11.51 30.60
C LYS A 78 5.50 12.85 31.21
N LYS A 79 4.98 13.98 30.72
CA LYS A 79 5.36 15.32 31.18
C LYS A 79 4.24 15.92 32.02
#